data_AF-A0A257JJE6-F1
#
_entry.id   AF-A0A257JJE6-F1
#
_cell.length_a   1.000
_cell.length_b   1.000
_cell.length_c   1.000
_cell.angle_alpha   90.00
_cell.angle_beta   90.00
_cell.angle_gamma   90.00
#
_symmetry.space_group_name_H-M   'P 1'
#
loop_
_entity.id
_entity.type
_entity.pdbx_description
1 polymer ?
#
loop_
_entity_poly.entity_id
_entity_poly.type
_entity_poly.pdbx_seq_one_letter_code
_entity_poly.pdbx_strand_id
1 'polypeptide(L)'
;MNSLAALTVLLQRAETERDAAIGVLRQAEGLVAQAQAQAEQLTAYRQDFRVRWAERFRTAGTPELLHCRQSFGQRLDAAIAHQATEAQHLSNRVTRAREVLLAREQRVAAVRKLIERRQAELRRLADQRDQRATDEAAQRALAVGAQRAALQP
;
A
#
# COMPACT_ATOMS: atom_id res chain seq x y z
N MET A 1 17.42 -22.91 -15.96
CA MET A 1 16.95 -21.52 -15.77
C MET A 1 17.43 -21.01 -14.42
N ASN A 2 18.05 -19.83 -14.38
CA ASN A 2 18.69 -19.30 -13.17
C ASN A 2 17.63 -18.94 -12.10
N SER A 3 17.46 -19.81 -11.10
CA SER A 3 16.43 -19.68 -10.04
C SER A 3 16.43 -18.31 -9.35
N LEU A 4 17.59 -17.67 -9.25
CA LEU A 4 17.72 -16.34 -8.65
C LEU A 4 17.16 -15.24 -9.55
N ALA A 5 17.36 -15.33 -10.86
CA ALA A 5 16.78 -14.38 -11.82
C ALA A 5 15.25 -14.44 -11.81
N ALA A 6 14.66 -15.64 -11.68
CA ALA A 6 13.21 -15.79 -11.54
C ALA A 6 12.68 -15.14 -10.25
N LEU A 7 13.40 -15.27 -9.13
CA LEU A 7 13.02 -14.61 -7.87
C LEU A 7 13.13 -13.07 -7.96
N THR A 8 14.13 -12.54 -8.68
CA THR A 8 14.24 -11.10 -8.92
C THR A 8 13.05 -10.57 -9.72
N VAL A 9 12.62 -11.27 -10.77
CA VAL A 9 11.43 -10.90 -11.54
C VAL A 9 10.17 -10.95 -10.67
N LEU A 10 10.04 -11.96 -9.80
CA LEU A 10 8.94 -12.05 -8.85
C LEU A 10 8.96 -10.89 -7.84
N LEU A 11 10.14 -10.45 -7.40
CA LEU A 11 10.26 -9.29 -6.51
C LEU A 11 9.80 -8.01 -7.21
N GLN A 12 10.28 -7.76 -8.42
CA GLN A 12 9.88 -6.59 -9.22
C GLN A 12 8.36 -6.53 -9.41
N ARG A 13 7.74 -7.68 -9.71
CA ARG A 13 6.29 -7.78 -9.82
C ARG A 13 5.60 -7.48 -8.48
N ALA A 14 6.07 -8.07 -7.37
CA ALA A 14 5.50 -7.84 -6.05
C ALA A 14 5.61 -6.36 -5.62
N GLU A 15 6.73 -5.70 -5.94
CA GLU A 15 6.93 -4.28 -5.69
C GLU A 15 6.00 -3.42 -6.54
N THR A 16 5.83 -3.76 -7.83
CA THR A 16 4.87 -3.07 -8.71
C THR A 16 3.42 -3.20 -8.18
N GLU A 17 3.03 -4.39 -7.73
CA GLU A 17 1.70 -4.63 -7.15
C GLU A 17 1.49 -3.85 -5.83
N ARG A 18 2.53 -3.75 -4.99
CA ARG A 18 2.50 -2.90 -3.78
C ARG A 18 2.33 -1.44 -4.15
N ASP A 19 3.09 -0.94 -5.12
CA ASP A 19 3.06 0.47 -5.51
C ASP A 19 1.71 0.85 -6.12
N ALA A 20 1.10 -0.07 -6.89
CA ALA A 20 -0.28 0.07 -7.34
C ALA A 20 -1.26 0.16 -6.14
N ALA A 21 -1.10 -0.68 -5.12
CA ALA A 21 -1.94 -0.64 -3.92
C ALA A 21 -1.78 0.68 -3.13
N ILE A 22 -0.57 1.25 -3.07
CA ILE A 22 -0.32 2.59 -2.50
C ILE A 22 -1.12 3.64 -3.28
N GLY A 23 -1.12 3.58 -4.62
CA GLY A 23 -1.90 4.48 -5.47
C GLY A 23 -3.40 4.40 -5.18
N VAL A 24 -3.93 3.18 -5.06
CA VAL A 24 -5.35 2.94 -4.73
C VAL A 24 -5.70 3.50 -3.34
N LEU A 25 -4.84 3.29 -2.34
CA LEU A 25 -5.06 3.84 -1.00
C LEU A 25 -5.10 5.36 -1.03
N ARG A 26 -4.13 6.01 -1.67
CA ARG A 26 -4.08 7.48 -1.79
C ARG A 26 -5.32 8.04 -2.48
N GLN A 27 -5.79 7.36 -3.54
CA GLN A 27 -7.03 7.75 -4.22
C GLN A 27 -8.24 7.64 -3.28
N ALA A 28 -8.35 6.54 -2.53
CA ALA A 28 -9.45 6.35 -1.58
C ALA A 28 -9.43 7.40 -0.45
N GLU A 29 -8.25 7.73 0.08
CA GLU A 29 -8.07 8.77 1.09
C GLU A 29 -8.44 10.16 0.54
N GLY A 30 -8.08 10.46 -0.70
CA GLY A 30 -8.49 11.69 -1.38
C GLY A 30 -10.00 11.82 -1.53
N LEU A 31 -10.70 10.73 -1.87
CA LEU A 31 -12.17 10.71 -1.95
C LEU A 31 -12.82 10.95 -0.58
N VAL A 32 -12.28 10.37 0.50
CA VAL A 32 -12.76 10.63 1.87
C VAL A 32 -12.59 12.09 2.23
N ALA A 33 -11.42 12.70 1.95
CA ALA A 33 -11.18 14.10 2.22
C ALA A 33 -12.16 15.02 1.46
N GLN A 34 -12.43 14.70 0.18
CA GLN A 34 -13.42 15.42 -0.61
C GLN A 34 -14.84 15.30 -0.02
N ALA A 35 -15.23 14.09 0.41
CA ALA A 35 -16.54 13.86 1.01
C ALA A 35 -16.71 14.59 2.34
N GLN A 36 -15.65 14.68 3.14
CA GLN A 36 -15.62 15.46 4.39
C GLN A 36 -15.79 16.95 4.11
N ALA A 37 -15.05 17.51 3.15
CA ALA A 37 -15.19 18.92 2.77
C ALA A 37 -16.61 19.25 2.28
N GLN A 38 -17.24 18.36 1.51
CA GLN A 38 -18.63 18.52 1.08
C GLN A 38 -19.61 18.47 2.27
N ALA A 39 -19.38 17.59 3.25
CA ALA A 39 -20.22 17.49 4.44
C ALA A 39 -20.14 18.76 5.30
N GLU A 40 -18.95 19.36 5.42
CA GLU A 40 -18.73 20.65 6.08
C GLU A 40 -19.49 21.77 5.35
N GLN A 41 -19.39 21.82 4.01
CA GLN A 41 -20.11 22.79 3.19
C GLN A 41 -21.62 22.68 3.35
N LEU A 42 -22.18 21.46 3.33
CA LEU A 42 -23.62 21.24 3.56
C LEU A 42 -24.06 21.66 4.96
N THR A 43 -23.21 21.42 5.97
CA THR A 43 -23.47 21.80 7.36
C THR A 43 -23.49 23.32 7.52
N ALA A 44 -22.49 24.02 6.97
CA ALA A 44 -22.42 25.47 6.97
C ALA A 44 -23.61 26.08 6.23
N TYR A 45 -23.91 25.56 5.03
CA TYR A 45 -25.04 26.01 4.23
C TYR A 45 -26.39 25.84 4.96
N ARG A 46 -26.59 24.74 5.68
CA ARG A 46 -27.79 24.51 6.51
C ARG A 46 -27.92 25.56 7.62
N GLN A 47 -26.82 25.94 8.27
CA GLN A 47 -26.83 26.98 9.30
C GLN A 47 -27.17 28.35 8.73
N ASP A 48 -26.50 28.74 7.64
CA ASP A 48 -26.76 29.99 6.93
C ASP A 48 -28.21 30.10 6.45
N PHE A 49 -28.73 29.01 5.88
CA PHE A 49 -30.11 28.94 5.44
C PHE A 49 -31.09 29.16 6.60
N ARG A 50 -30.84 28.56 7.78
CA ARG A 50 -31.68 28.76 8.97
C ARG A 50 -31.66 30.22 9.45
N VAL A 51 -30.50 30.87 9.48
CA VAL A 51 -30.36 32.27 9.91
C VAL A 51 -31.07 33.22 8.94
N ARG A 52 -30.77 33.10 7.64
CA ARG A 52 -31.40 33.92 6.58
C ARG A 52 -32.92 33.75 6.56
N TRP A 53 -33.40 32.53 6.81
CA TRP A 53 -34.83 32.29 6.88
C TRP A 53 -35.48 32.90 8.11
N ALA A 54 -34.85 32.79 9.28
CA ALA A 54 -35.34 33.42 10.51
C ALA A 54 -35.50 34.94 10.34
N GLU A 55 -34.57 35.58 9.62
CA GLU A 55 -34.65 36.99 9.27
C GLU A 55 -35.86 37.32 8.38
N ARG A 56 -35.98 36.60 7.25
CA ARG A 56 -36.99 36.87 6.21
C ARG A 56 -38.42 36.62 6.69
N PHE A 57 -38.61 35.68 7.61
CA PHE A 57 -39.91 35.41 8.23
C PHE A 57 -40.39 36.56 9.13
N ARG A 58 -39.48 37.35 9.73
CA ARG A 58 -39.87 38.55 10.50
C ARG A 58 -40.47 39.65 9.63
N THR A 59 -40.14 39.67 8.34
CA THR A 59 -40.50 40.76 7.41
C THR A 59 -41.65 40.40 6.46
N ALA A 60 -41.80 39.13 6.05
CA ALA A 60 -42.85 38.69 5.12
C ALA A 60 -43.18 37.20 5.30
N GLY A 61 -44.22 36.88 6.07
CA GLY A 61 -44.67 35.50 6.29
C GLY A 61 -45.90 35.15 5.45
N THR A 62 -45.70 34.63 4.23
CA THR A 62 -46.80 34.04 3.44
C THR A 62 -46.82 32.50 3.54
N PRO A 63 -47.98 31.85 3.40
CA PRO A 63 -48.10 30.39 3.41
C PRO A 63 -47.24 29.68 2.33
N GLU A 64 -47.13 30.27 1.14
CA GLU A 64 -46.33 29.73 0.03
C GLU A 64 -44.83 29.72 0.35
N LEU A 65 -44.35 30.76 1.04
CA LEU A 65 -42.97 30.85 1.53
C LEU A 65 -42.68 29.74 2.55
N LEU A 66 -43.64 29.43 3.43
CA LEU A 66 -43.51 28.35 4.41
C LEU A 66 -43.40 26.98 3.74
N HIS A 67 -44.23 26.71 2.74
CA HIS A 67 -44.20 25.46 1.97
C HIS A 67 -42.87 25.29 1.22
N CYS A 68 -42.43 26.33 0.51
CA CYS A 68 -41.15 26.32 -0.19
C CYS A 68 -39.96 26.05 0.74
N ARG A 69 -39.94 26.67 1.93
CA ARG A 69 -38.93 26.38 2.95
C ARG A 69 -38.94 24.92 3.37
N GLN A 70 -40.11 24.38 3.72
CA GLN A 70 -40.21 23.01 4.22
C GLN A 70 -39.71 22.01 3.17
N SER A 71 -40.12 22.18 1.92
CA SER A 71 -39.66 21.33 0.82
C SER A 71 -38.14 21.42 0.60
N PHE A 72 -37.56 22.62 0.72
CA PHE A 72 -36.12 22.81 0.58
C PHE A 72 -35.34 22.19 1.75
N GLY A 73 -35.82 22.38 2.98
CA GLY A 73 -35.23 21.76 4.17
C GLY A 73 -35.19 20.25 4.06
N GLN A 74 -36.31 19.63 3.64
CA GLN A 74 -36.38 18.19 3.41
C GLN A 74 -35.37 17.71 2.36
N ARG A 75 -35.20 18.44 1.25
CA ARG A 75 -34.18 18.10 0.24
C ARG A 75 -32.76 18.23 0.78
N LEU A 76 -32.48 19.26 1.58
CA LEU A 76 -31.17 19.46 2.19
C LEU A 76 -30.84 18.35 3.21
N ASP A 77 -31.81 17.97 4.04
CA ASP A 77 -31.65 16.86 4.99
C ASP A 77 -31.43 15.53 4.28
N ALA A 78 -32.16 15.27 3.18
CA ALA A 78 -31.96 14.10 2.33
C ALA A 78 -30.54 14.08 1.71
N ALA A 79 -30.05 15.22 1.23
CA ALA A 79 -28.70 15.33 0.68
C ALA A 79 -27.61 15.07 1.75
N ILE A 80 -27.80 15.56 2.97
CA ILE A 80 -26.89 15.30 4.10
C ILE A 80 -26.90 13.82 4.48
N ALA A 81 -28.07 13.18 4.54
CA ALA A 81 -28.18 11.76 4.84
C ALA A 81 -27.51 10.89 3.76
N HIS A 82 -27.67 11.25 2.49
CA HIS A 82 -26.98 10.61 1.39
C HIS A 82 -25.46 10.77 1.51
N GLN A 83 -24.97 11.99 1.75
CA GLN A 83 -23.54 12.26 1.93
C GLN A 83 -22.93 11.48 3.09
N ALA A 84 -23.65 11.33 4.21
CA ALA A 84 -23.18 10.54 5.34
C ALA A 84 -23.01 9.06 4.99
N THR A 85 -23.93 8.52 4.19
CA THR A 85 -23.88 7.13 3.70
C THR A 85 -22.70 6.94 2.75
N GLU A 86 -22.50 7.86 1.80
CA GLU A 86 -21.34 7.85 0.90
C GLU A 86 -20.02 7.95 1.66
N ALA A 87 -19.93 8.84 2.65
CA ALA A 87 -18.74 8.96 3.50
C ALA A 87 -18.41 7.64 4.22
N GLN A 88 -19.42 6.92 4.70
CA GLN A 88 -19.23 5.59 5.30
C GLN A 88 -18.71 4.57 4.27
N HIS A 89 -19.26 4.56 3.05
CA HIS A 89 -18.78 3.68 1.98
C HIS A 89 -17.32 3.99 1.60
N LEU A 90 -16.96 5.27 1.50
CA LEU A 90 -15.59 5.69 1.22
C LEU A 90 -14.62 5.32 2.36
N SER A 91 -15.05 5.45 3.61
CA SER A 91 -14.28 5.00 4.78
C SER A 91 -13.99 3.49 4.71
N ASN A 92 -15.01 2.68 4.40
CA ASN A 92 -14.84 1.24 4.22
C ASN A 92 -13.88 0.91 3.06
N ARG A 93 -13.89 1.70 1.98
CA ARG A 93 -12.95 1.54 0.86
C ARG A 93 -11.51 1.82 1.29
N VAL A 94 -11.26 2.83 2.12
CA VAL A 94 -9.93 3.11 2.68
C VAL A 94 -9.46 1.93 3.54
N THR A 95 -10.32 1.41 4.42
CA THR A 95 -9.99 0.24 5.25
C THR A 95 -9.57 -0.96 4.39
N ARG A 96 -10.37 -1.29 3.36
CA ARG A 96 -10.04 -2.38 2.44
C ARG A 96 -8.74 -2.13 1.66
N ALA A 97 -8.50 -0.89 1.22
CA ALA A 97 -7.26 -0.54 0.53
C ALA A 97 -6.03 -0.70 1.43
N ARG A 98 -6.14 -0.38 2.73
CA ARG A 98 -5.08 -0.60 3.73
C ARG A 98 -4.79 -2.08 3.93
N GLU A 99 -5.83 -2.92 4.03
CA GLU A 99 -5.66 -4.38 4.14
C GLU A 99 -4.94 -4.96 2.91
N VAL A 100 -5.33 -4.51 1.72
CA VAL A 100 -4.67 -4.93 0.47
C VAL A 100 -3.22 -4.48 0.45
N LEU A 101 -2.92 -3.23 0.81
CA LEU A 101 -1.55 -2.72 0.88
C LEU A 101 -0.69 -3.56 1.82
N LEU A 102 -1.18 -3.82 3.04
CA LEU A 102 -0.48 -4.65 4.01
C LEU A 102 -0.15 -6.04 3.45
N ALA A 103 -1.10 -6.69 2.79
CA ALA A 103 -0.87 -7.99 2.16
C ALA A 103 0.21 -7.93 1.06
N ARG A 104 0.26 -6.84 0.28
CA ARG A 104 1.30 -6.65 -0.75
C ARG A 104 2.67 -6.37 -0.14
N GLU A 105 2.75 -5.59 0.93
CA GLU A 105 3.99 -5.37 1.67
C GLU A 105 4.55 -6.67 2.28
N GLN A 106 3.68 -7.48 2.89
CA GLN A 106 4.05 -8.80 3.39
C GLN A 106 4.58 -9.71 2.26
N ARG A 107 3.95 -9.67 1.08
CA ARG A 107 4.41 -10.44 -0.08
C ARG A 107 5.79 -9.99 -0.53
N VAL A 108 6.06 -8.68 -0.61
CA VAL A 108 7.39 -8.15 -0.94
C VAL A 108 8.43 -8.63 0.09
N ALA A 109 8.13 -8.51 1.38
CA ALA A 109 9.03 -8.95 2.45
C ALA A 109 9.35 -10.45 2.35
N ALA A 110 8.33 -11.28 2.09
CA ALA A 110 8.50 -12.72 1.92
C ALA A 110 9.40 -13.06 0.72
N VAL A 111 9.21 -12.40 -0.43
CA VAL A 111 10.04 -12.64 -1.63
C VAL A 111 11.48 -12.18 -1.39
N ARG A 112 11.70 -11.02 -0.76
CA ARG A 112 13.04 -10.57 -0.36
C ARG A 112 13.72 -11.61 0.52
N LYS A 113 13.00 -12.17 1.50
CA LYS A 113 13.57 -13.19 2.39
C LYS A 113 13.96 -14.47 1.66
N LEU A 114 13.17 -14.89 0.66
CA LEU A 114 13.50 -16.04 -0.19
C LEU A 114 14.76 -15.78 -1.03
N ILE A 115 14.93 -14.57 -1.58
CA ILE A 115 16.13 -14.18 -2.32
C ILE A 115 17.36 -14.23 -1.42
N GLU A 116 17.29 -13.63 -0.23
CA GLU A 116 18.39 -13.66 0.76
C GLU A 116 18.82 -15.09 1.08
N ARG A 117 17.85 -15.97 1.38
CA ARG A 117 18.12 -17.38 1.66
C ARG A 117 18.81 -18.05 0.47
N ARG A 118 18.32 -17.81 -0.74
CA ARG A 118 18.89 -18.42 -1.96
C ARG A 118 20.31 -17.94 -2.22
N GLN A 119 20.59 -16.66 -2.00
CA GLN A 119 21.94 -16.09 -2.10
C GLN A 119 22.88 -16.72 -1.07
N ALA A 120 22.43 -16.89 0.17
CA ALA A 120 23.23 -17.52 1.22
C ALA A 120 23.56 -18.99 0.90
N GLU A 121 22.60 -19.75 0.36
CA GLU A 121 22.82 -21.12 -0.11
C GLU A 121 23.87 -21.18 -1.23
N LEU A 122 23.78 -20.29 -2.22
CA LEU A 122 24.74 -20.24 -3.31
C LEU A 122 26.16 -19.87 -2.85
N ARG A 123 26.29 -18.93 -1.91
CA ARG A 123 27.58 -18.57 -1.31
C ARG A 123 28.20 -19.76 -0.59
N ARG A 124 27.44 -20.44 0.28
CA ARG A 124 27.92 -21.64 0.98
C ARG A 124 28.42 -22.73 0.02
N LEU A 125 27.72 -22.94 -1.09
CA LEU A 125 28.14 -23.91 -2.10
C LEU A 125 29.40 -23.47 -2.85
N ALA A 126 29.60 -22.17 -3.09
CA ALA A 126 30.82 -21.64 -3.67
C ALA A 126 31.99 -21.79 -2.69
N ASP A 127 31.82 -21.37 -1.43
CA ASP A 127 32.85 -21.48 -0.38
C ASP A 127 33.31 -22.94 -0.21
N GLN A 128 32.38 -23.90 -0.22
CA GLN A 128 32.72 -25.32 -0.15
C GLN A 128 33.51 -25.83 -1.36
N ARG A 129 33.25 -25.30 -2.57
CA ARG A 129 33.99 -25.66 -3.79
C ARG A 129 35.40 -25.06 -3.76
N ASP A 130 35.51 -23.81 -3.35
CA ASP A 130 36.79 -23.10 -3.26
C ASP A 130 37.69 -23.72 -2.19
N GLN A 131 37.13 -24.11 -1.04
CA GLN A 131 37.86 -24.83 -0.01
C GLN A 131 38.39 -26.17 -0.54
N ARG A 132 37.54 -26.98 -1.19
CA ARG A 132 37.96 -28.27 -1.76
C ARG A 132 39.06 -28.09 -2.81
N ALA A 133 38.93 -27.12 -3.70
CA ALA A 133 39.94 -26.84 -4.72
C ALA A 133 41.28 -26.42 -4.10
N THR A 134 41.23 -25.64 -3.01
CA THR A 134 42.41 -25.22 -2.25
C THR A 134 43.07 -26.42 -1.56
N ASP A 135 42.30 -27.28 -0.91
CA ASP A 135 42.80 -28.48 -0.23
C ASP A 135 43.48 -29.43 -1.22
N GLU A 136 42.87 -29.66 -2.39
CA GLU A 136 43.45 -30.48 -3.46
C GLU A 136 44.76 -29.89 -4.01
N ALA A 137 44.82 -28.56 -4.17
CA ALA A 137 46.04 -27.89 -4.62
C ALA A 137 47.17 -28.02 -3.59
N ALA A 138 46.85 -27.87 -2.30
CA ALA A 138 47.81 -28.06 -1.21
C ALA A 138 48.33 -29.51 -1.16
N GLN A 139 47.44 -30.50 -1.28
CA GLN A 139 47.84 -31.92 -1.32
C GLN A 139 48.75 -32.22 -2.52
N ARG A 140 48.45 -31.70 -3.71
CA ARG A 140 49.32 -31.83 -4.89
C ARG A 140 50.68 -31.18 -4.67
N ALA A 141 50.73 -29.99 -4.09
CA ALA A 141 51.98 -29.30 -3.78
C ALA A 141 52.85 -30.08 -2.78
N LEU A 142 52.23 -30.63 -1.73
CA LEU A 142 52.92 -31.48 -0.75
C LEU A 142 53.46 -32.77 -1.39
N ALA A 143 52.67 -33.43 -2.24
CA ALA A 143 53.10 -34.65 -2.94
C ALA A 143 54.30 -34.40 -3.87
N VAL A 144 54.28 -33.28 -4.61
CA VAL A 144 55.40 -32.87 -5.47
C VAL A 144 56.63 -32.53 -4.63
N GLY A 145 56.46 -31.84 -3.51
CA GLY A 145 57.56 -31.54 -2.57
C GLY A 145 58.21 -32.81 -2.01
N ALA A 146 57.40 -33.79 -1.59
CA ALA A 146 57.88 -35.07 -1.09
C ALA A 146 58.63 -35.87 -2.16
N GLN A 147 58.13 -35.91 -3.40
CA GLN A 147 58.84 -36.53 -4.52
C GLN A 147 60.17 -35.86 -4.82
N ARG A 148 60.24 -34.53 -4.72
CA ARG A 148 61.47 -33.76 -4.98
C ARG A 148 62.53 -33.99 -3.90
N ALA A 149 62.10 -34.08 -2.64
CA ALA A 149 62.98 -34.44 -1.52
C ALA A 149 63.52 -35.88 -1.62
N ALA A 150 62.73 -36.81 -2.16
CA ALA A 150 63.15 -38.19 -2.37
C ALA A 150 64.14 -38.38 -3.55
N LEU A 151 64.29 -37.36 -4.41
CA LEU A 151 65.16 -37.37 -5.61
C LEU A 151 66.45 -36.55 -5.44
N GLN A 152 66.65 -35.92 -4.28
CA GLN A 152 67.94 -35.29 -3.93
C GLN A 152 68.73 -36.26 -3.04
N PRO A 153 69.91 -36.75 -3.49
CA PRO A 153 70.75 -37.68 -2.76
C PRO A 153 71.46 -37.05 -1.55
#